data_AF-X0Z0X3-F1
#
_entry.id   AF-X0Z0X3-F1
#
_cell.length_a   1.000
_cell.length_b   1.000
_cell.length_c   1.000
_cell.angle_alpha   90.00
_cell.angle_beta   90.00
_cell.angle_gamma   90.00
#
_symmetry.space_group_name_H-M   'P 1'
#
loop_
_entity.id
_entity.type
_entity.pdbx_description
1 polymer ?
#
loop_
_entity_poly.entity_id
_entity_poly.type
_entity_poly.pdbx_seq_one_letter_code
_entity_poly.pdbx_strand_id
1 'polypeptide(L)'
;PGEEVHLKTIAREKREGKWEIPEAKDFWIFINNSRNEEILKKKVNFSSYGSSSLSFVLEKDAPSGYYRIDVSPFENEEERRKHSESNFQGSFRVEDFRSANFEVKLNIDKEDYIFKDSLKATIEGIYLFGAMMSGEGVSWKIRLNPTHFSPVGHKGYFFGPGWWEEDDKSQLIESGEGKLDSRGR
;
A
#
# COMPACT_ATOMS: atom_id res chain seq x y z
N PRO A 1 -15.78 6.27 -4.91
CA PRO A 1 -16.20 6.94 -6.18
C PRO A 1 -16.91 8.25 -5.88
N GLY A 2 -16.96 9.22 -6.81
CA GLY A 2 -17.66 10.50 -6.59
C GLY A 2 -17.00 11.48 -5.61
N GLU A 3 -15.81 11.15 -5.09
CA GLU A 3 -15.05 12.00 -4.16
C GLU A 3 -13.97 12.80 -4.89
N GLU A 4 -13.54 13.91 -4.27
CA GLU A 4 -12.41 14.69 -4.75
C GLU A 4 -11.09 14.05 -4.33
N VAL A 5 -10.22 13.81 -5.32
CA VAL A 5 -8.86 13.31 -5.11
C VAL A 5 -7.92 14.51 -5.06
N HIS A 6 -7.09 14.57 -4.02
CA HIS A 6 -6.03 15.56 -3.87
C HIS A 6 -4.67 14.92 -4.08
N LEU A 7 -3.90 15.45 -5.02
CA LEU A 7 -2.56 14.98 -5.36
C LEU A 7 -1.53 16.09 -5.10
N LYS A 8 -0.47 15.75 -4.38
CA LYS A 8 0.73 16.57 -4.20
C LYS A 8 1.91 15.88 -4.87
N THR A 9 2.63 16.61 -5.71
CA THR A 9 3.84 16.12 -6.36
C THR A 9 5.04 16.96 -5.95
N ILE A 10 6.17 16.30 -5.69
CA ILE A 10 7.44 16.92 -5.36
C ILE A 10 8.52 16.23 -6.19
N ALA A 11 9.21 16.96 -7.06
CA ALA A 11 10.29 16.41 -7.87
C ALA A 11 11.65 16.91 -7.39
N ARG A 12 12.63 16.03 -7.41
CA ARG A 12 14.03 16.30 -7.08
C ARG A 12 14.92 15.56 -8.07
N GLU A 13 16.02 16.20 -8.43
CA GLU A 13 17.06 15.62 -9.27
C GLU A 13 18.32 15.45 -8.43
N LYS A 14 19.03 14.32 -8.58
CA LYS A 14 20.26 14.08 -7.84
C LYS A 14 21.46 14.50 -8.70
N ARG A 15 22.11 15.61 -8.34
CA ARG A 15 23.30 16.13 -9.02
C ARG A 15 24.46 16.17 -8.03
N GLU A 16 25.60 15.57 -8.41
CA GLU A 16 26.81 15.53 -7.57
C GLU A 16 26.57 15.09 -6.12
N GLY A 17 25.64 14.14 -5.93
CA GLY A 17 25.29 13.62 -4.61
C GLY A 17 24.32 14.48 -3.79
N LYS A 18 23.87 15.62 -4.31
CA LYS A 18 22.88 16.51 -3.68
C LYS A 18 21.54 16.43 -4.38
N TRP A 19 20.46 16.58 -3.61
CA TRP A 19 19.11 16.69 -4.15
C TRP A 19 18.79 18.14 -4.47
N GLU A 20 18.51 18.41 -5.73
CA GLU A 20 18.23 19.74 -6.26
C GLU A 20 16.84 19.78 -6.90
N ILE A 21 16.34 20.98 -7.16
CA ILE A 21 15.09 21.17 -7.89
C ILE A 21 15.37 20.96 -9.38
N PRO A 22 14.59 20.12 -10.10
CA PRO A 22 14.81 19.90 -11.52
C PRO A 22 14.73 21.19 -12.33
N GLU A 23 15.50 21.28 -13.42
CA GLU A 23 15.40 22.40 -14.37
C GLU A 23 14.07 22.43 -15.10
N ALA A 24 13.47 21.26 -15.34
CA ALA A 24 12.14 21.14 -15.92
C ALA A 24 11.10 21.76 -14.96
N LYS A 25 10.39 22.78 -15.45
CA LYS A 25 9.32 23.45 -14.69
C LYS A 25 7.95 22.89 -14.99
N ASP A 26 7.83 22.18 -16.10
CA ASP A 26 6.58 21.65 -16.61
C ASP A 26 6.62 20.12 -16.54
N PHE A 27 5.57 19.55 -15.96
CA PHE A 27 5.36 18.11 -15.95
C PHE A 27 3.94 17.79 -16.39
N TRP A 28 3.76 16.59 -16.89
CA TRP A 28 2.49 15.98 -17.20
C TRP A 28 2.16 14.95 -16.13
N ILE A 29 0.92 14.99 -15.67
CA ILE A 29 0.31 13.99 -14.79
C ILE A 29 -0.69 13.21 -15.63
N PHE A 30 -0.51 11.90 -15.66
CA PHE A 30 -1.40 10.93 -16.28
C PHE A 30 -2.00 10.06 -15.17
N ILE A 31 -3.30 9.83 -15.21
CA ILE A 31 -3.96 8.93 -14.27
C ILE A 31 -4.77 7.93 -15.06
N ASN A 32 -4.52 6.65 -14.80
CA ASN A 32 -5.27 5.53 -15.35
C ASN A 32 -6.06 4.86 -14.24
N ASN A 33 -7.31 4.50 -14.52
CA ASN A 33 -8.14 3.75 -13.57
C ASN A 33 -7.74 2.26 -13.49
N SER A 34 -8.46 1.48 -12.68
CA SER A 34 -8.22 0.05 -12.51
C SER A 34 -8.42 -0.79 -13.76
N ARG A 35 -9.09 -0.25 -14.79
CA ARG A 35 -9.26 -0.86 -16.12
C ARG A 35 -8.22 -0.37 -17.13
N ASN A 36 -7.23 0.38 -16.66
CA ASN A 36 -6.18 1.01 -17.46
C ASN A 36 -6.69 2.10 -18.43
N GLU A 37 -7.89 2.64 -18.21
CA GLU A 37 -8.44 3.76 -18.99
C GLU A 37 -7.86 5.08 -18.46
N GLU A 38 -7.37 5.96 -19.34
CA GLU A 38 -6.86 7.28 -18.95
C GLU A 38 -8.04 8.18 -18.54
N ILE A 39 -8.10 8.56 -17.27
CA ILE A 39 -9.15 9.43 -16.73
C ILE A 39 -8.69 10.88 -16.58
N LEU A 40 -7.37 11.11 -16.59
CA LEU A 40 -6.80 12.44 -16.47
C LEU A 40 -5.46 12.50 -17.18
N LYS A 41 -5.29 13.53 -18.01
CA LYS A 41 -4.03 13.96 -18.59
C LYS A 41 -3.91 15.47 -18.43
N LYS A 42 -2.97 15.93 -17.60
CA LYS A 42 -2.86 17.35 -17.24
C LYS A 42 -1.42 17.81 -17.17
N LYS A 43 -1.12 18.91 -17.86
CA LYS A 43 0.12 19.66 -17.69
C LYS A 43 0.04 20.51 -16.41
N VAL A 44 1.06 20.43 -15.56
CA VAL A 44 1.20 21.18 -14.32
C VAL A 44 2.54 21.92 -14.29
N ASN A 45 2.52 23.12 -13.69
CA ASN A 45 3.73 23.90 -13.46
C ASN A 45 4.21 23.65 -12.02
N PHE A 46 5.50 23.42 -11.85
CA PHE A 46 6.10 23.25 -10.54
C PHE A 46 6.46 24.63 -9.96
N SER A 47 6.19 24.80 -8.68
CA SER A 47 6.60 25.98 -7.90
C SER A 47 8.13 26.09 -7.83
N SER A 48 8.60 27.24 -7.35
CA SER A 48 10.02 27.48 -7.03
C SER A 48 10.62 26.51 -6.00
N TYR A 49 9.78 25.69 -5.34
CA TYR A 49 10.20 24.62 -4.43
C TYR A 49 10.19 23.22 -5.08
N GLY A 50 9.99 23.14 -6.41
CA GLY A 50 9.91 21.88 -7.16
C GLY A 50 8.69 21.05 -6.76
N SER A 51 7.54 21.70 -6.55
CA SER A 51 6.31 21.00 -6.17
C SER A 51 5.08 21.54 -6.88
N SER A 52 4.08 20.69 -7.09
CA SER A 52 2.77 21.04 -7.64
C SER A 52 1.64 20.37 -6.85
N SER A 53 0.41 20.83 -7.06
CA SER A 53 -0.79 20.23 -6.49
C SER A 53 -1.90 20.20 -7.55
N LEU A 54 -2.68 19.13 -7.55
CA LEU A 54 -3.80 18.91 -8.45
C LEU A 54 -4.95 18.34 -7.63
N SER A 55 -6.16 18.84 -7.86
CA SER A 55 -7.38 18.21 -7.37
C SER A 55 -8.30 17.93 -8.54
N PHE A 56 -9.02 16.81 -8.49
CA PHE A 56 -10.01 16.43 -9.48
C PHE A 56 -11.07 15.55 -8.83
N VAL A 57 -12.30 15.62 -9.34
CA VAL A 57 -13.42 14.83 -8.84
C VAL A 57 -13.50 13.53 -9.64
N LEU A 58 -13.55 12.39 -8.95
CA LEU A 58 -13.83 11.11 -9.59
C LEU A 58 -15.30 11.04 -10.01
N GLU A 59 -15.56 10.45 -11.18
CA GLU A 59 -16.93 10.16 -11.59
C GLU A 59 -17.60 9.22 -10.57
N LYS A 60 -18.93 9.32 -10.45
CA LYS A 60 -19.69 8.55 -9.45
C LYS A 60 -19.69 7.05 -9.75
N ASP A 61 -19.53 6.68 -11.00
CA ASP A 61 -19.45 5.33 -11.54
C ASP A 61 -18.01 4.90 -11.87
N ALA A 62 -17.01 5.66 -11.40
CA ALA A 62 -15.61 5.30 -11.55
C ALA A 62 -15.34 3.89 -10.96
N PRO A 63 -14.66 2.99 -11.70
CA PRO A 63 -14.52 1.60 -11.29
C PRO A 63 -13.68 1.46 -10.02
N SER A 64 -14.01 0.48 -9.18
CA SER A 64 -13.19 0.14 -8.00
C SER A 64 -11.87 -0.52 -8.41
N GLY A 65 -10.84 -0.37 -7.57
CA GLY A 65 -9.51 -0.94 -7.72
C GLY A 65 -8.39 0.08 -7.60
N TYR A 66 -7.19 -0.32 -8.04
CA TYR A 66 -5.99 0.53 -8.02
C TYR A 66 -5.91 1.43 -9.23
N TYR A 67 -5.68 2.71 -8.99
CA TYR A 67 -5.48 3.75 -10.00
C TYR A 67 -4.01 4.07 -10.03
N ARG A 68 -3.44 4.20 -11.21
CA ARG A 68 -2.02 4.51 -11.42
C ARG A 68 -1.87 5.98 -11.77
N ILE A 69 -0.85 6.60 -11.19
CA ILE A 69 -0.42 7.96 -11.49
C ILE A 69 0.96 7.84 -12.11
N ASP A 70 1.13 8.39 -13.30
CA ASP A 70 2.43 8.58 -13.95
C ASP A 70 2.70 10.09 -14.07
N VAL A 71 3.88 10.52 -13.66
CA VAL A 71 4.32 11.92 -13.77
C VAL A 71 5.60 11.98 -14.58
N SER A 72 5.65 12.84 -15.58
CA SER A 72 6.81 12.94 -16.49
C SER A 72 6.97 14.34 -17.06
N PRO A 73 8.19 14.82 -17.35
CA PRO A 73 8.38 16.05 -18.12
C PRO A 73 7.93 15.88 -19.60
N PHE A 74 7.69 14.64 -20.06
CA PHE A 74 7.33 14.33 -21.44
C PHE A 74 5.83 14.02 -21.60
N GLU A 75 5.19 14.67 -22.57
CA GLU A 75 3.79 14.40 -22.92
C GLU A 75 3.62 13.08 -23.70
N ASN A 76 4.58 12.80 -24.58
CA ASN A 76 4.53 11.67 -25.51
C ASN A 76 4.98 10.38 -24.81
N GLU A 77 4.26 9.28 -25.04
CA GLU A 77 4.54 7.99 -24.41
C GLU A 77 5.88 7.38 -24.82
N GLU A 78 6.31 7.55 -26.07
CA GLU A 78 7.59 7.08 -26.58
C GLU A 78 8.75 7.75 -25.82
N GLU A 79 8.68 9.08 -25.66
CA GLU A 79 9.67 9.83 -24.89
C GLU A 79 9.66 9.44 -23.41
N ARG A 80 8.47 9.19 -22.82
CA ARG A 80 8.40 8.65 -21.44
C ARG A 80 9.08 7.30 -21.32
N ARG A 81 8.90 6.39 -22.28
CA ARG A 81 9.53 5.06 -22.26
C ARG A 81 11.05 5.16 -22.44
N LYS A 82 11.50 6.07 -23.30
CA LYS A 82 12.92 6.31 -23.56
C LYS A 82 13.64 6.93 -22.36
N HIS A 83 12.96 7.79 -21.61
CA HIS A 83 13.48 8.51 -20.45
C HIS A 83 12.80 8.07 -19.14
N SER A 84 12.74 6.75 -18.92
CA SER A 84 12.07 6.15 -17.76
C SER A 84 12.57 6.66 -16.41
N GLU A 85 13.85 7.04 -16.34
CA GLU A 85 14.52 7.63 -15.17
C GLU A 85 13.97 9.01 -14.77
N SER A 86 13.30 9.69 -15.69
CA SER A 86 12.68 11.00 -15.47
C SER A 86 11.19 10.90 -15.08
N ASN A 87 10.67 9.68 -14.96
CA ASN A 87 9.27 9.42 -14.64
C ASN A 87 9.11 9.06 -13.16
N PHE A 88 7.98 9.46 -12.58
CA PHE A 88 7.58 9.10 -11.23
C PHE A 88 6.26 8.35 -11.29
N GLN A 89 6.13 7.34 -10.45
CA GLN A 89 4.90 6.57 -10.34
C GLN A 89 4.32 6.67 -8.95
N GLY A 90 3.00 6.75 -8.91
CA GLY A 90 2.21 6.67 -7.69
C GLY A 90 0.96 5.86 -7.94
N SER A 91 0.23 5.55 -6.88
CA SER A 91 -1.07 4.92 -7.00
C SER A 91 -1.97 5.31 -5.84
N PHE A 92 -3.26 5.18 -6.07
CA PHE A 92 -4.27 5.26 -5.02
C PHE A 92 -5.33 4.21 -5.28
N ARG A 93 -6.13 3.90 -4.27
CA ARG A 93 -7.17 2.88 -4.37
C ARG A 93 -8.53 3.54 -4.27
N VAL A 94 -9.42 3.18 -5.19
CA VAL A 94 -10.83 3.59 -5.17
C VAL A 94 -11.64 2.34 -4.84
N GLU A 95 -12.43 2.39 -3.78
CA GLU A 95 -13.33 1.30 -3.40
C GLU A 95 -14.63 1.91 -2.88
N ASP A 96 -15.68 1.09 -2.83
CA ASP A 96 -16.86 1.42 -2.04
C ASP A 96 -16.53 1.18 -0.57
N PHE A 97 -16.43 2.27 0.18
CA PHE A 97 -16.15 2.19 1.60
C PHE A 97 -17.44 2.05 2.39
N ARG A 98 -17.53 0.99 3.19
CA ARG A 98 -18.48 0.93 4.30
C ARG A 98 -17.69 1.23 5.57
N SER A 99 -18.14 2.23 6.34
CA SER A 99 -17.52 2.55 7.63
C SER A 99 -17.39 1.29 8.46
N ALA A 100 -16.17 1.01 8.93
CA ALA A 100 -15.94 -0.07 9.88
C ALA A 100 -16.80 0.20 11.11
N ASN A 101 -17.56 -0.80 11.55
CA ASN A 101 -18.40 -0.69 12.75
C ASN A 101 -17.81 -1.43 13.95
N PHE A 102 -16.68 -2.11 13.74
CA PHE A 102 -15.97 -2.89 14.76
C PHE A 102 -14.46 -2.91 14.47
N GLU A 103 -13.70 -3.26 15.49
CA GLU A 103 -12.26 -3.49 15.47
C GLU A 103 -11.98 -4.96 15.84
N VAL A 104 -11.01 -5.58 15.18
CA VAL A 104 -10.48 -6.90 15.53
C VAL A 104 -9.01 -6.75 15.90
N LYS A 105 -8.64 -7.24 17.08
CA LYS A 105 -7.25 -7.28 17.56
C LYS A 105 -6.77 -8.71 17.61
N LEU A 106 -5.56 -8.95 17.13
CA LEU A 106 -4.85 -10.21 17.29
C LEU A 106 -3.64 -9.96 18.18
N ASN A 107 -3.67 -10.51 19.39
CA ASN A 107 -2.57 -10.41 20.34
C ASN A 107 -1.84 -11.76 20.38
N ILE A 108 -0.53 -11.72 20.15
CA ILE A 108 0.38 -12.86 20.30
C ILE A 108 1.25 -12.65 21.54
N ASP A 109 1.67 -13.74 22.18
CA ASP A 109 2.41 -13.68 23.45
C ASP A 109 3.91 -13.42 23.31
N LYS A 110 4.47 -13.57 22.11
CA LYS A 110 5.88 -13.29 21.78
C LYS A 110 5.99 -12.58 20.44
N GLU A 111 7.04 -11.79 20.26
CA GLU A 111 7.35 -11.15 18.98
C GLU A 111 7.92 -12.15 17.96
N ASP A 112 8.75 -13.08 18.43
CA ASP A 112 9.40 -14.10 17.61
C ASP A 112 9.16 -15.51 18.18
N TYR A 113 9.09 -16.49 17.28
CA TYR A 113 8.94 -17.91 17.60
C TYR A 113 9.99 -18.71 16.82
N ILE A 114 10.62 -19.67 17.48
CA ILE A 114 11.55 -20.61 16.85
C ILE A 114 10.93 -22.02 16.79
N PHE A 115 11.60 -22.94 16.07
CA PHE A 115 11.14 -24.31 15.99
C PHE A 115 10.87 -24.92 17.36
N LYS A 116 9.71 -25.59 17.49
CA LYS A 116 9.16 -26.20 18.71
C LYS A 116 8.55 -25.23 19.73
N ASP A 117 8.54 -23.93 19.47
CA ASP A 117 7.69 -23.03 20.25
C ASP A 117 6.20 -23.32 20.00
N SER A 118 5.39 -23.03 21.01
CA SER A 118 3.93 -23.00 20.89
C SER A 118 3.48 -21.55 20.69
N LEU A 119 2.72 -21.30 19.63
CA LEU A 119 2.08 -20.01 19.38
C LEU A 119 0.80 -19.91 20.21
N LYS A 120 0.70 -18.89 21.07
CA LYS A 120 -0.54 -18.53 21.75
C LYS A 120 -1.03 -17.18 21.24
N ALA A 121 -2.20 -17.20 20.62
CA ALA A 121 -2.85 -15.99 20.10
C ALA A 121 -4.22 -15.79 20.75
N THR A 122 -4.62 -14.54 20.94
CA THR A 122 -5.96 -14.13 21.38
C THR A 122 -6.55 -13.20 20.33
N ILE A 123 -7.73 -13.52 19.83
CA ILE A 123 -8.50 -12.65 18.94
C ILE A 123 -9.48 -11.88 19.82
N GLU A 124 -9.58 -10.57 19.67
CA GLU A 124 -10.55 -9.75 20.39
C GLU A 124 -11.39 -8.95 19.39
N GLY A 125 -12.71 -8.96 19.55
CA GLY A 125 -13.67 -8.22 18.72
C GLY A 125 -14.48 -7.23 19.54
N ILE A 126 -14.44 -5.95 19.16
CA ILE A 126 -15.17 -4.87 19.84
C ILE A 126 -15.83 -3.99 18.80
N TYR A 127 -17.12 -3.67 18.97
CA TYR A 127 -17.78 -2.67 18.15
C TYR A 127 -17.21 -1.28 18.43
N LEU A 128 -17.08 -0.42 17.43
CA LEU A 128 -16.50 0.92 17.61
C LEU A 128 -17.34 1.83 18.52
N PHE A 129 -18.59 1.46 18.83
CA PHE A 129 -19.43 2.11 19.84
C PHE A 129 -19.23 1.55 21.27
N GLY A 130 -18.28 0.62 21.47
CA GLY A 130 -17.81 0.15 22.77
C GLY A 130 -18.38 -1.18 23.27
N ALA A 131 -19.33 -1.81 22.57
CA ALA A 131 -19.86 -3.11 22.97
C ALA A 131 -18.93 -4.26 22.56
N MET A 132 -18.84 -5.30 23.40
CA MET A 132 -18.13 -6.54 23.07
C MET A 132 -18.88 -7.32 21.99
N MET A 133 -18.15 -7.90 21.04
CA MET A 133 -18.72 -8.76 19.99
C MET A 133 -19.03 -10.19 20.50
N SER A 134 -19.65 -10.29 21.68
CA SER A 134 -19.93 -11.57 22.34
C SER A 134 -20.84 -12.45 21.47
N GLY A 135 -20.42 -13.69 21.25
CA GLY A 135 -21.17 -14.69 20.48
C GLY A 135 -21.04 -14.57 18.96
N GLU A 136 -20.36 -13.53 18.46
CA GLU A 136 -20.08 -13.35 17.04
C GLU A 136 -19.12 -14.43 16.53
N GLY A 137 -19.30 -14.82 15.27
CA GLY A 137 -18.46 -15.82 14.61
C GLY A 137 -17.06 -15.28 14.31
N VAL A 138 -16.04 -16.09 14.56
CA VAL A 138 -14.66 -15.82 14.17
C VAL A 138 -14.15 -16.91 13.24
N SER A 139 -13.42 -16.53 12.20
CA SER A 139 -12.66 -17.44 11.33
C SER A 139 -11.22 -16.98 11.28
N TRP A 140 -10.27 -17.90 11.45
CA TRP A 140 -8.85 -17.58 11.46
C TRP A 140 -8.05 -18.56 10.60
N LYS A 141 -6.87 -18.12 10.14
CA LYS A 141 -5.93 -18.90 9.34
C LYS A 141 -4.50 -18.56 9.75
N ILE A 142 -3.68 -19.59 9.95
CA ILE A 142 -2.24 -19.49 10.17
C ILE A 142 -1.55 -19.90 8.88
N ARG A 143 -0.65 -19.04 8.38
CA ARG A 143 0.14 -19.30 7.19
C ARG A 143 1.62 -19.24 7.49
N LEU A 144 2.37 -20.18 6.93
CA LEU A 144 3.81 -20.13 6.85
C LEU A 144 4.16 -19.38 5.57
N ASN A 145 4.82 -18.24 5.71
CA ASN A 145 5.32 -17.45 4.60
C ASN A 145 6.85 -17.44 4.67
N PRO A 146 7.53 -17.61 3.54
CA PRO A 146 8.96 -17.33 3.46
C PRO A 146 9.21 -15.87 3.85
N THR A 147 10.25 -15.65 4.64
CA THR A 147 10.58 -14.32 5.15
C THR A 147 12.09 -14.13 5.23
N HIS A 148 12.51 -12.88 5.29
CA HIS A 148 13.90 -12.50 5.49
C HIS A 148 14.06 -11.92 6.90
N PHE A 149 15.11 -12.34 7.58
CA PHE A 149 15.51 -11.82 8.87
C PHE A 149 16.78 -10.97 8.71
N SER A 150 16.71 -9.70 9.11
CA SER A 150 17.87 -8.82 9.17
C SER A 150 18.16 -8.47 10.64
N PRO A 151 19.21 -9.04 11.25
CA PRO A 151 19.50 -8.77 12.65
C PRO A 151 19.90 -7.32 12.87
N VAL A 152 19.43 -6.75 13.98
CA VAL A 152 19.75 -5.37 14.39
C VAL A 152 21.27 -5.22 14.48
N GLY A 153 21.81 -4.14 13.92
CA GLY A 153 23.25 -3.85 13.90
C GLY A 153 24.02 -4.40 12.69
N HIS A 154 23.40 -5.23 11.84
CA HIS A 154 24.06 -5.86 10.69
C HIS A 154 23.50 -5.35 9.36
N LYS A 155 23.68 -4.06 9.08
CA LYS A 155 23.24 -3.45 7.82
C LYS A 155 23.87 -4.16 6.62
N GLY A 156 23.05 -4.50 5.62
CA GLY A 156 23.49 -5.18 4.40
C GLY A 156 23.42 -6.71 4.46
N TYR A 157 23.10 -7.29 5.64
CA TYR A 157 22.91 -8.73 5.79
C TYR A 157 21.42 -9.07 5.97
N PHE A 158 21.01 -10.16 5.36
CA PHE A 158 19.73 -10.82 5.60
C PHE A 158 19.93 -12.34 5.59
N PHE A 159 19.05 -13.04 6.29
CA PHE A 159 18.99 -14.49 6.35
C PHE A 159 17.60 -14.93 5.90
N GLY A 160 17.54 -15.99 5.11
CA GLY A 160 16.30 -16.45 4.47
C GLY A 160 16.54 -16.76 3.00
N PRO A 161 15.51 -17.19 2.29
CA PRO A 161 15.61 -17.48 0.87
C PRO A 161 16.05 -16.24 0.10
N GLY A 162 16.85 -16.43 -0.96
CA GLY A 162 17.23 -15.31 -1.82
C GLY A 162 16.06 -14.79 -2.65
N TRP A 163 16.12 -13.55 -3.14
CA TRP A 163 15.14 -13.01 -4.09
C TRP A 163 15.01 -13.83 -5.40
N TRP A 164 15.94 -14.75 -5.65
CA TRP A 164 16.02 -15.66 -6.80
C TRP A 164 15.48 -17.08 -6.49
N GLU A 165 15.05 -17.36 -5.27
CA GLU A 165 14.51 -18.66 -4.87
C GLU A 165 12.97 -18.60 -4.98
N GLU A 166 12.46 -18.96 -6.16
CA GLU A 166 11.03 -18.87 -6.52
C GLU A 166 10.15 -19.99 -5.93
N ASP A 167 10.76 -20.99 -5.30
CA ASP A 167 10.08 -22.23 -4.91
C ASP A 167 9.34 -22.15 -3.56
N ASP A 168 9.64 -21.12 -2.78
CA ASP A 168 9.12 -20.93 -1.45
C ASP A 168 7.79 -20.16 -1.52
N LYS A 169 6.67 -20.86 -1.30
CA LYS A 169 5.30 -20.32 -1.38
C LYS A 169 4.62 -20.26 -0.02
N SER A 170 3.67 -19.34 0.12
CA SER A 170 2.77 -19.28 1.27
C SER A 170 2.03 -20.62 1.44
N GLN A 171 2.15 -21.23 2.62
CA GLN A 171 1.49 -22.48 2.97
C GLN A 171 0.47 -22.24 4.09
N LEU A 172 -0.76 -22.74 3.93
CA LEU A 172 -1.72 -22.78 5.04
C LEU A 172 -1.30 -23.89 6.01
N ILE A 173 -1.03 -23.52 7.26
CA ILE A 173 -0.66 -24.47 8.32
C ILE A 173 -1.90 -24.97 9.02
N GLU A 174 -2.78 -24.03 9.41
CA GLU A 174 -3.98 -24.34 10.16
C GLU A 174 -5.05 -23.28 9.93
N SER A 175 -6.31 -23.65 10.10
CA SER A 175 -7.44 -22.72 10.08
C SER A 175 -8.54 -23.23 10.99
N GLY A 176 -9.34 -22.33 11.53
CA GLY A 176 -10.45 -22.69 12.40
C GLY A 176 -11.56 -21.65 12.41
N GLU A 177 -12.69 -22.06 12.97
CA GLU A 177 -13.85 -21.23 13.22
C GLU A 177 -14.25 -21.35 14.69
N GLY A 178 -14.90 -20.32 15.23
CA GLY A 178 -15.34 -20.29 16.61
C GLY A 178 -16.31 -19.16 16.88
N LYS A 179 -16.58 -18.93 18.15
CA LYS A 179 -17.36 -17.78 18.62
C LYS A 179 -16.61 -17.05 19.71
N LEU A 180 -16.72 -15.74 19.72
CA LEU A 180 -16.17 -14.89 20.78
C LEU A 180 -16.95 -15.10 22.08
N ASP A 181 -16.23 -15.15 23.20
CA ASP A 181 -16.78 -15.26 24.55
C ASP A 181 -17.50 -13.96 24.99
N SER A 182 -18.05 -13.96 26.21
CA SER A 182 -18.74 -12.79 26.78
C SER A 182 -17.91 -11.50 26.85
N ARG A 183 -16.58 -11.59 26.74
CA ARG A 183 -15.63 -10.49 26.73
C ARG A 183 -15.14 -10.19 25.31
N GLY A 184 -15.78 -10.75 24.29
CA GLY A 184 -15.41 -10.55 22.89
C GLY A 184 -14.10 -11.24 22.50
N ARG A 185 -13.75 -12.38 23.12
CA ARG A 185 -12.48 -13.11 22.87
C ARG A 185 -12.66 -14.53 22.38
#